data_AF-A0A4R1QZ19-F1
#
_entry.id   AF-A0A4R1QZ19-F1
#
_cell.length_a   1.000
_cell.length_b   1.000
_cell.length_c   1.000
_cell.angle_alpha   90.00
_cell.angle_beta   90.00
_cell.angle_gamma   90.00
#
_symmetry.space_group_name_H-M   'P 1'
#
loop_
_entity.id
_entity.type
_entity.pdbx_description
1 polymer ?
#
loop_
_entity_poly.entity_id
_entity_poly.type
_entity_poly.pdbx_seq_one_letter_code
_entity_poly.pdbx_strand_id
1 'polypeptide(L)'
;MSLDNTVNVFILYGCTLSKERSSMRIVAATTDEEMLHTIIGAQILGGTMDYRGFSNMKGFEQFRAACRAGDVQYSNLDYGFVEQTENLMLPDCAKEPQFEKAYRLLNLSDHEFNAIRNGSLESLGEDRTRLILDKALSWAAQNYAGWDLYRHLRDELGMSNEEIGKAGFDLDEFYEVEAADSAEYEVEADYGEEL
;
A
#
# COMPACT_ATOMS: atom_id res chain seq x y z
N MET A 1 11.90 19.06 26.12
CA MET A 1 11.17 20.14 25.44
C MET A 1 9.77 19.62 25.16
N SER A 2 8.76 20.25 25.77
CA SER A 2 7.36 20.06 25.39
C SER A 2 7.22 20.61 23.97
N LEU A 3 6.95 19.76 22.97
CA LEU A 3 6.47 20.28 21.69
C LEU A 3 5.05 20.76 21.97
N ASP A 4 4.85 22.08 21.95
CA ASP A 4 3.51 22.63 21.89
C ASP A 4 2.84 22.09 20.63
N ASN A 5 1.88 21.19 20.80
CA ASN A 5 1.08 20.54 19.75
C ASN A 5 0.09 21.51 19.07
N THR A 6 0.43 22.80 18.96
CA THR A 6 -0.50 23.87 18.57
C THR A 6 0.02 24.74 17.42
N VAL A 7 0.94 24.23 16.61
CA VAL A 7 1.38 24.95 15.41
C VAL A 7 0.33 24.69 14.33
N ASN A 8 -0.43 25.71 13.95
CA ASN A 8 -1.34 25.61 12.80
C ASN A 8 -0.56 25.69 11.49
N VAL A 9 -0.96 24.90 10.51
CA VAL A 9 -0.54 25.03 9.11
C VAL A 9 -1.54 25.94 8.41
N PHE A 10 -1.04 27.00 7.81
CA PHE A 10 -1.78 27.85 6.90
C PHE A 10 -1.64 27.32 5.48
N ILE A 11 -2.76 27.00 4.83
CA ILE A 11 -2.81 26.61 3.44
C ILE A 11 -3.46 27.74 2.64
N LEU A 12 -2.68 28.36 1.77
CA LEU A 12 -3.16 29.38 0.84
C LEU A 12 -3.61 28.69 -0.45
N TYR A 13 -4.88 28.87 -0.79
CA TYR A 13 -5.47 28.51 -2.06
C TYR A 13 -5.64 29.75 -2.95
N GLY A 14 -5.37 29.59 -4.25
CA GLY A 14 -5.74 30.55 -5.29
C GLY A 14 -6.91 30.01 -6.10
N CYS A 15 -7.76 30.90 -6.63
CA CYS A 15 -8.93 30.55 -7.42
C CYS A 15 -8.90 31.27 -8.78
N THR A 16 -9.69 30.80 -9.75
CA THR A 16 -10.04 31.60 -10.91
C THR A 16 -11.30 32.45 -10.62
N LEU A 17 -11.89 33.08 -11.64
CA LEU A 17 -12.77 34.26 -11.64
C LEU A 17 -14.01 34.28 -10.71
N SER A 18 -14.20 33.32 -9.79
CA SER A 18 -15.41 33.19 -8.97
C SER A 18 -15.23 32.54 -7.59
N LYS A 19 -14.00 32.36 -7.06
CA LYS A 19 -13.76 31.63 -5.77
C LYS A 19 -14.43 30.23 -5.74
N GLU A 20 -14.66 29.63 -6.90
CA GLU A 20 -15.27 28.31 -6.99
C GLU A 20 -14.32 27.26 -6.44
N ARG A 21 -14.82 26.34 -5.60
CA ARG A 21 -14.04 25.22 -5.06
C ARG A 21 -13.38 24.37 -6.16
N SER A 22 -14.04 24.24 -7.32
CA SER A 22 -13.51 23.54 -8.50
C SER A 22 -12.27 24.21 -9.12
N SER A 23 -12.04 25.50 -8.83
CA SER A 23 -10.91 26.28 -9.35
C SER A 23 -9.77 26.45 -8.34
N MET A 24 -9.91 25.91 -7.13
CA MET A 24 -8.93 26.06 -6.07
C MET A 24 -7.63 25.31 -6.40
N ARG A 25 -6.51 26.04 -6.39
CA ARG A 25 -5.16 25.48 -6.46
C ARG A 25 -4.39 25.82 -5.18
N ILE A 26 -3.64 24.87 -4.64
CA ILE A 26 -2.71 25.15 -3.54
C ILE A 26 -1.61 26.06 -4.08
N VAL A 27 -1.41 27.21 -3.43
CA VAL A 27 -0.33 28.15 -3.72
C VAL A 27 0.81 27.93 -2.73
N ALA A 28 0.48 27.74 -1.45
CA ALA A 28 1.46 27.49 -0.40
C ALA A 28 0.84 26.77 0.80
N ALA A 29 1.67 26.05 1.54
CA ALA A 29 1.37 25.56 2.88
C ALA A 29 2.56 25.89 3.79
N THR A 30 2.31 26.56 4.91
CA THR A 30 3.38 27.00 5.83
C THR A 30 2.87 27.08 7.26
N THR A 31 3.74 26.83 8.23
CA THR A 31 3.48 27.10 9.65
C THR A 31 3.91 28.51 10.08
N ASP A 32 4.61 29.22 9.19
CA ASP A 32 5.10 30.57 9.42
C ASP A 32 4.14 31.60 8.81
N GLU A 33 3.51 32.38 9.68
CA GLU A 33 2.56 33.43 9.30
C GLU A 33 3.23 34.56 8.50
N GLU A 34 4.48 34.94 8.81
CA GLU A 34 5.21 35.96 8.06
C GLU A 34 5.48 35.49 6.63
N MET A 35 5.83 34.21 6.47
CA MET A 35 5.98 33.58 5.15
C MET A 35 4.66 33.56 4.40
N LEU A 36 3.55 33.22 5.06
CA LEU A 36 2.21 33.26 4.46
C LEU A 36 1.88 34.66 3.95
N HIS A 37 2.04 35.69 4.79
CA HIS A 37 1.75 37.07 4.41
C HIS A 37 2.63 37.51 3.24
N THR A 38 3.90 37.12 3.24
CA THR A 38 4.83 37.41 2.14
C THR A 38 4.35 36.80 0.83
N ILE A 39 3.91 35.54 0.84
CA ILE A 39 3.39 34.85 -0.35
C ILE A 39 2.09 35.49 -0.83
N ILE A 40 1.16 35.83 0.07
CA ILE A 40 -0.08 36.56 -0.27
C ILE A 40 0.26 37.89 -0.95
N GLY A 41 1.18 38.66 -0.36
CA GLY A 41 1.65 39.92 -0.94
C GLY A 41 2.23 39.75 -2.35
N ALA A 42 3.00 38.68 -2.58
CA ALA A 42 3.55 38.36 -3.89
C ALA A 42 2.46 38.01 -4.92
N GLN A 43 1.43 37.24 -4.54
CA GLN A 43 0.29 36.94 -5.41
C GLN A 43 -0.49 38.20 -5.78
N ILE A 44 -0.69 39.11 -4.82
CA ILE A 44 -1.38 40.38 -5.08
C ILE A 44 -0.57 41.26 -6.04
N LEU A 45 0.74 41.39 -5.82
CA LEU A 45 1.62 42.13 -6.72
C LEU A 45 1.66 41.52 -8.13
N GLY A 46 1.57 40.19 -8.23
CA GLY A 46 1.48 39.46 -9.49
C GLY A 46 0.12 39.53 -10.19
N GLY A 47 -0.89 40.14 -9.56
CA GLY A 47 -2.24 40.29 -10.11
C GLY A 47 -3.04 38.98 -10.17
N THR A 48 -2.62 37.95 -9.44
CA THR A 48 -3.31 36.66 -9.36
C THR A 48 -4.28 36.58 -8.18
N MET A 49 -4.18 37.52 -7.23
CA MET A 49 -5.09 37.72 -6.11
C MET A 49 -5.33 39.21 -5.92
N ASP A 50 -6.48 39.55 -5.33
CA ASP A 50 -6.77 40.92 -4.93
C ASP A 50 -6.97 40.98 -3.42
N TYR A 51 -6.84 42.17 -2.85
CA TYR A 51 -7.18 42.42 -1.46
C TYR A 51 -8.14 43.59 -1.37
N ARG A 52 -9.30 43.37 -0.75
CA ARG A 52 -10.42 44.32 -0.67
C ARG A 52 -10.85 44.84 -2.05
N GLY A 53 -10.88 43.96 -3.05
CA GLY A 53 -11.26 44.29 -4.43
C GLY A 53 -10.22 45.08 -5.24
N PHE A 54 -8.97 45.19 -4.77
CA PHE A 54 -7.89 45.85 -5.51
C PHE A 54 -6.74 44.89 -5.82
N SER A 55 -6.25 44.96 -7.05
CA SER A 55 -5.12 44.18 -7.56
C SER A 55 -3.80 44.96 -7.52
N ASN A 56 -2.70 44.26 -7.80
CA ASN A 56 -1.36 44.82 -8.01
C ASN A 56 -0.93 45.72 -6.84
N MET A 57 -0.24 46.84 -7.14
CA MET A 57 0.31 47.75 -6.14
C MET A 57 -0.77 48.29 -5.18
N LYS A 58 -1.97 48.59 -5.68
CA LYS A 58 -3.05 49.16 -4.85
C LYS A 58 -3.60 48.14 -3.86
N GLY A 59 -3.79 46.89 -4.28
CA GLY A 59 -4.12 45.79 -3.37
C GLY A 59 -3.02 45.55 -2.34
N PHE A 60 -1.77 45.54 -2.81
CA PHE A 60 -0.60 45.30 -1.96
C PHE A 60 -0.41 46.37 -0.89
N GLU A 61 -0.63 47.65 -1.21
CA GLU A 61 -0.58 48.75 -0.23
C GLU A 61 -1.57 48.54 0.92
N GLN A 62 -2.80 48.12 0.61
CA GLN A 62 -3.82 47.85 1.62
C GLN A 62 -3.49 46.62 2.44
N PHE A 63 -3.01 45.55 1.79
CA PHE A 63 -2.60 44.33 2.47
C PHE A 63 -1.42 44.61 3.42
N ARG A 64 -0.40 45.33 2.95
CA ARG A 64 0.75 45.77 3.76
C ARG A 64 0.30 46.61 4.96
N ALA A 65 -0.66 47.52 4.78
CA ALA A 65 -1.19 48.32 5.89
C ALA A 65 -1.85 47.43 6.95
N ALA A 66 -2.62 46.42 6.52
CA ALA A 66 -3.22 45.42 7.42
C ALA A 66 -2.17 44.59 8.16
N CYS A 67 -1.12 44.11 7.46
CA CYS A 67 0.01 43.40 8.10
C CYS A 67 0.67 44.26 9.17
N ARG A 68 0.95 45.54 8.87
CA ARG A 68 1.57 46.46 9.84
C ARG A 68 0.69 46.78 11.04
N ALA A 69 -0.63 46.73 10.87
CA ALA A 69 -1.59 46.91 11.94
C ALA A 69 -1.85 45.64 12.75
N GLY A 70 -1.39 44.47 12.29
CA GLY A 70 -1.74 43.18 12.88
C GLY A 70 -3.21 42.79 12.70
N ASP A 71 -3.91 43.38 11.72
CA ASP A 71 -5.35 43.18 11.45
C ASP A 71 -5.55 42.61 10.04
N VAL A 72 -4.81 41.56 9.72
CA VAL A 72 -4.96 40.85 8.45
C VAL A 72 -6.22 40.01 8.51
N GLN A 73 -7.16 40.28 7.60
CA GLN A 73 -8.40 39.52 7.47
C GLN A 73 -8.39 38.78 6.14
N TYR A 74 -8.17 37.47 6.17
CA TYR A 74 -8.10 36.64 4.95
C TYR A 74 -9.41 36.60 4.15
N SER A 75 -10.55 36.89 4.79
CA SER A 75 -11.85 37.03 4.11
C SER A 75 -11.87 38.15 3.06
N ASN A 76 -10.95 39.12 3.16
CA ASN A 76 -10.81 40.23 2.22
C ASN A 76 -9.98 39.87 0.98
N LEU A 77 -9.43 38.65 0.89
CA LEU A 77 -8.76 38.20 -0.33
C LEU A 77 -9.80 37.88 -1.38
N ASP A 78 -9.66 38.45 -2.58
CA ASP A 78 -10.36 37.96 -3.77
C ASP A 78 -9.44 37.08 -4.59
N TYR A 79 -10.03 36.02 -5.17
CA TYR A 79 -9.30 34.93 -5.83
C TYR A 79 -8.29 34.19 -4.93
N GLY A 80 -8.39 34.35 -3.60
CA GLY A 80 -7.59 33.66 -2.61
C GLY A 80 -8.41 33.21 -1.41
N PHE A 81 -7.99 32.13 -0.76
CA PHE A 81 -8.58 31.62 0.48
C PHE A 81 -7.48 31.02 1.35
N VAL A 82 -7.52 31.28 2.66
CA VAL A 82 -6.58 30.69 3.63
C VAL A 82 -7.35 29.73 4.51
N GLU A 83 -6.95 28.46 4.49
CA GLU A 83 -7.40 27.44 5.43
C GLU A 83 -6.36 27.30 6.54
N GLN A 84 -6.83 27.20 7.77
CA GLN A 84 -6.00 26.87 8.92
C GLN A 84 -6.36 25.47 9.36
N THR A 85 -5.35 24.61 9.44
CA THR A 85 -5.50 23.24 9.92
C THR A 85 -4.41 22.94 10.93
N GLU A 86 -4.66 21.98 11.82
CA GLU A 86 -3.66 21.55 12.79
C GLU A 86 -2.48 20.88 12.09
N ASN A 87 -1.25 21.15 12.55
CA ASN A 87 -0.07 20.44 12.06
C ASN A 87 -0.05 19.01 12.61
N LEU A 88 -0.57 18.07 11.83
CA LEU A 88 -0.55 16.64 12.16
C LEU A 88 0.87 16.08 11.98
N MET A 89 1.64 16.05 13.06
CA MET A 89 2.99 15.49 13.06
C MET A 89 2.95 13.96 13.10
N LEU A 90 3.93 13.30 12.47
CA LEU A 90 4.06 11.83 12.45
C LEU A 90 4.00 11.16 13.85
N PRO A 91 4.61 11.70 14.91
CA PRO A 91 4.54 11.12 16.24
C PRO A 91 3.13 11.13 16.85
N ASP A 92 2.26 12.03 16.40
CA ASP A 92 0.87 12.10 16.86
C ASP A 92 0.01 11.09 16.09
N CYS A 93 0.26 10.88 14.79
CA CYS A 93 -0.42 9.85 14.00
C CYS A 93 -0.25 8.43 14.57
N ALA A 94 0.91 8.11 15.14
CA ALA A 94 1.14 6.81 15.77
C ALA A 94 0.39 6.64 17.10
N LYS A 95 0.08 7.74 17.78
CA LYS A 95 -0.61 7.77 19.09
C LYS A 95 -2.12 7.90 18.94
N GLU A 96 -2.58 8.40 17.79
CA GLU A 96 -4.00 8.58 17.53
C GLU A 96 -4.66 7.22 17.28
N PRO A 97 -5.66 6.79 18.09
CA PRO A 97 -6.22 5.44 18.00
C PRO A 97 -6.79 5.10 16.61
N GLN A 98 -7.27 6.10 15.88
CA GLN A 98 -7.81 5.92 14.53
C GLN A 98 -6.74 5.62 13.47
N PHE A 99 -5.48 6.01 13.71
CA PHE A 99 -4.37 5.85 12.76
C PHE A 99 -3.33 4.83 13.22
N GLU A 100 -3.28 4.46 14.50
CA GLU A 100 -2.30 3.53 15.09
C GLU A 100 -2.15 2.24 14.28
N LYS A 101 -3.26 1.59 13.90
CA LYS A 101 -3.22 0.34 13.13
C LYS A 101 -2.57 0.53 11.77
N ALA A 102 -2.93 1.59 11.04
CA ALA A 102 -2.37 1.87 9.72
C ALA A 102 -0.89 2.25 9.82
N TYR A 103 -0.55 3.11 10.78
CA TYR A 103 0.83 3.49 11.07
C TYR A 103 1.69 2.26 11.37
N ARG A 104 1.23 1.36 12.24
CA ARG A 104 1.94 0.12 12.55
C ARG A 104 2.17 -0.71 11.29
N LEU A 105 1.12 -0.99 10.52
CA LEU A 105 1.22 -1.85 9.33
C LEU A 105 2.14 -1.29 8.23
N LEU A 106 2.14 0.03 8.03
CA LEU A 106 3.01 0.69 7.05
C LEU A 106 4.49 0.68 7.43
N ASN A 107 4.81 0.52 8.71
CA ASN A 107 6.18 0.55 9.24
C ASN A 107 6.74 -0.84 9.59
N LEU A 108 5.98 -1.92 9.34
CA LEU A 108 6.52 -3.28 9.44
C LEU A 108 7.44 -3.56 8.25
N SER A 109 8.42 -4.44 8.44
CA SER A 109 9.15 -5.03 7.31
C SER A 109 8.22 -5.89 6.45
N ASP A 110 8.60 -6.12 5.18
CA ASP A 110 7.85 -7.01 4.30
C ASP A 110 7.67 -8.41 4.90
N HIS A 111 8.69 -8.92 5.60
CA HIS A 111 8.62 -10.20 6.30
C HIS A 111 7.55 -10.19 7.39
N GLU A 112 7.56 -9.20 8.30
CA GLU A 112 6.59 -9.09 9.38
C GLU A 112 5.16 -8.85 8.86
N PHE A 113 5.02 -8.02 7.83
CA PHE A 113 3.72 -7.78 7.20
C PHE A 113 3.18 -9.05 6.54
N ASN A 114 4.03 -9.78 5.80
CA ASN A 114 3.66 -11.06 5.19
C ASN A 114 3.35 -12.12 6.25
N ALA A 115 4.06 -12.15 7.38
CA ALA A 115 3.76 -13.05 8.49
C ALA A 115 2.35 -12.80 9.07
N ILE A 116 1.89 -11.56 9.12
CA ILE A 116 0.50 -11.23 9.55
C ILE A 116 -0.51 -11.63 8.47
N ARG A 117 -0.21 -11.40 7.19
CA ARG A 117 -1.13 -11.65 6.07
C ARG A 117 -1.27 -13.13 5.74
N ASN A 118 -0.14 -13.82 5.61
CA ASN A 118 -0.03 -15.19 5.13
C ASN A 118 0.10 -16.21 6.27
N GLY A 119 0.31 -15.72 7.50
CA GLY A 119 0.74 -16.55 8.62
C GLY A 119 2.23 -16.84 8.57
N SER A 120 2.83 -17.06 9.74
CA SER A 120 4.19 -17.58 9.89
C SER A 120 4.27 -18.47 11.12
N LEU A 121 5.01 -19.59 11.01
CA LEU A 121 5.27 -20.50 12.11
C LEU A 121 6.56 -20.17 12.87
N GLU A 122 7.31 -19.14 12.48
CA GLU A 122 8.61 -18.79 13.07
C GLU A 122 8.55 -18.45 14.56
N SER A 123 7.41 -17.96 15.03
CA SER A 123 7.20 -17.62 16.45
C SER A 123 6.91 -18.85 17.34
N LEU A 124 6.75 -20.03 16.75
CA LEU A 124 6.44 -21.26 17.46
C LEU A 124 7.71 -22.09 17.70
N GLY A 125 7.75 -22.81 18.83
CA GLY A 125 8.83 -23.76 19.10
C GLY A 125 8.81 -24.95 18.13
N GLU A 126 9.97 -25.54 17.85
CA GLU A 126 10.14 -26.58 16.82
C GLU A 126 9.14 -27.74 16.94
N ASP A 127 8.92 -28.27 18.14
CA ASP A 127 8.01 -29.40 18.36
C ASP A 127 6.56 -29.05 18.01
N ARG A 128 6.15 -27.80 18.30
CA ARG A 128 4.82 -27.31 17.94
C ARG A 128 4.71 -27.10 16.43
N THR A 129 5.75 -26.58 15.81
CA THR A 129 5.83 -26.39 14.36
C THR A 129 5.72 -27.72 13.63
N ARG A 130 6.49 -28.75 14.03
CA ARG A 130 6.40 -30.11 13.47
C ARG A 130 4.99 -30.66 13.57
N LEU A 131 4.37 -30.59 14.75
CA LEU A 131 3.00 -31.08 14.94
C LEU A 131 1.95 -30.39 14.05
N ILE A 132 2.10 -29.08 13.79
CA ILE A 132 1.20 -28.34 12.89
C ILE A 132 1.42 -28.77 11.44
N LEU A 133 2.67 -28.89 11.02
CA LEU A 133 3.03 -29.34 9.68
C LEU A 133 2.57 -30.77 9.40
N ASP A 134 2.73 -31.70 10.36
CA ASP A 134 2.23 -33.08 10.25
C ASP A 134 0.71 -33.11 10.03
N LYS A 135 -0.03 -32.25 10.74
CA LYS A 135 -1.48 -32.13 10.55
C LYS A 135 -1.84 -31.54 9.19
N ALA A 136 -1.10 -30.55 8.72
CA ALA A 136 -1.30 -29.97 7.40
C ALA A 136 -1.04 -30.99 6.27
N LEU A 137 0.06 -31.77 6.38
CA LEU A 137 0.38 -32.85 5.45
C LEU A 137 -0.69 -33.96 5.48
N SER A 138 -1.12 -34.37 6.68
CA SER A 138 -2.19 -35.36 6.83
C SER A 138 -3.50 -34.88 6.18
N TRP A 139 -3.82 -33.59 6.32
CA TRP A 139 -4.98 -33.00 5.68
C TRP A 139 -4.83 -32.95 4.15
N ALA A 140 -3.66 -32.55 3.64
CA ALA A 140 -3.39 -32.53 2.21
C ALA A 140 -3.55 -33.93 1.58
N ALA A 141 -2.99 -34.96 2.20
CA ALA A 141 -3.10 -36.34 1.74
C ALA A 141 -4.55 -36.90 1.72
N GLN A 142 -5.45 -36.32 2.52
CA GLN A 142 -6.86 -36.69 2.53
C GLN A 142 -7.68 -35.97 1.44
N ASN A 143 -7.20 -34.84 0.95
CA ASN A 143 -7.96 -33.97 0.02
C ASN A 143 -7.40 -34.00 -1.41
N TYR A 144 -6.13 -34.37 -1.58
CA TYR A 144 -5.49 -34.56 -2.89
C TYR A 144 -4.99 -36.01 -3.00
N ALA A 145 -5.02 -36.56 -4.21
CA ALA A 145 -4.57 -37.94 -4.48
C ALA A 145 -3.64 -37.98 -5.70
N GLY A 146 -2.80 -39.01 -5.77
CA GLY A 146 -1.96 -39.29 -6.93
C GLY A 146 -1.05 -38.11 -7.31
N TRP A 147 -0.96 -37.86 -8.60
CA TRP A 147 -0.11 -36.84 -9.19
C TRP A 147 -0.38 -35.40 -8.69
N ASP A 148 -1.62 -35.07 -8.34
CA ASP A 148 -1.96 -33.71 -7.86
C ASP A 148 -1.40 -33.44 -6.47
N LEU A 149 -1.41 -34.44 -5.59
CA LEU A 149 -0.75 -34.35 -4.28
C LEU A 149 0.75 -34.19 -4.46
N TYR A 150 1.37 -35.00 -5.33
CA TYR A 150 2.79 -34.89 -5.64
C TYR A 150 3.16 -33.49 -6.15
N ARG A 151 2.38 -32.92 -7.07
CA ARG A 151 2.61 -31.57 -7.60
C ARG A 151 2.56 -30.51 -6.50
N HIS A 152 1.58 -30.57 -5.60
CA HIS A 152 1.51 -29.64 -4.46
C HIS A 152 2.73 -29.77 -3.53
N LEU A 153 3.13 -30.98 -3.16
CA LEU A 153 4.29 -31.21 -2.29
C LEU A 153 5.59 -30.72 -2.95
N ARG A 154 5.73 -30.95 -4.26
CA ARG A 154 6.94 -30.63 -5.01
C ARG A 154 7.03 -29.16 -5.39
N ASP A 155 6.01 -28.64 -6.05
CA ASP A 155 6.06 -27.34 -6.71
C ASP A 155 5.66 -26.20 -5.77
N GLU A 156 4.70 -26.43 -4.87
CA GLU A 156 4.22 -25.39 -3.94
C GLU A 156 4.94 -25.42 -2.60
N LEU A 157 5.15 -26.61 -2.02
CA LEU A 157 5.90 -26.76 -0.76
C LEU A 157 7.41 -26.91 -0.95
N GLY A 158 7.88 -27.07 -2.19
CA GLY A 158 9.30 -27.11 -2.52
C GLY A 158 10.03 -28.37 -2.05
N MET A 159 9.31 -29.44 -1.70
CA MET A 159 9.92 -30.65 -1.14
C MET A 159 10.66 -31.47 -2.23
N SER A 160 11.86 -31.93 -1.91
CA SER A 160 12.59 -32.89 -2.74
C SER A 160 11.91 -34.29 -2.72
N ASN A 161 12.20 -35.15 -3.69
CA ASN A 161 11.63 -36.51 -3.77
C ASN A 161 12.09 -37.33 -2.57
N GLU A 162 13.33 -37.10 -2.13
CA GLU A 162 13.88 -37.71 -0.94
C GLU A 162 13.14 -37.24 0.33
N GLU A 163 12.81 -35.95 0.45
CA GLU A 163 12.05 -35.42 1.58
C GLU A 163 10.61 -35.92 1.59
N ILE A 164 9.97 -36.03 0.42
CA ILE A 164 8.62 -36.61 0.27
C ILE A 164 8.63 -38.07 0.71
N GLY A 165 9.61 -38.87 0.27
CA GLY A 165 9.76 -40.27 0.70
C GLY A 165 10.02 -40.41 2.20
N LYS A 166 10.88 -39.55 2.78
CA LYS A 166 11.13 -39.52 4.23
C LYS A 166 9.91 -39.10 5.06
N ALA A 167 9.00 -38.31 4.48
CA ALA A 167 7.72 -37.98 5.07
C ALA A 167 6.71 -39.14 5.04
N GLY A 168 7.05 -40.27 4.40
CA GLY A 168 6.27 -41.51 4.39
C GLY A 168 5.38 -41.70 3.17
N PHE A 169 5.50 -40.85 2.14
CA PHE A 169 4.78 -41.01 0.88
C PHE A 169 5.55 -41.94 -0.07
N ASP A 170 4.85 -42.91 -0.66
CA ASP A 170 5.41 -43.75 -1.71
C ASP A 170 5.28 -43.03 -3.06
N LEU A 171 6.41 -42.75 -3.71
CA LEU A 171 6.43 -42.04 -4.99
C LEU A 171 5.88 -42.91 -6.13
N ASP A 172 5.98 -44.24 -6.01
CA ASP A 172 5.49 -45.17 -7.02
C ASP A 172 3.94 -45.15 -7.09
N GLU A 173 3.26 -44.65 -6.03
CA GLU A 173 1.81 -44.45 -6.02
C GLU A 173 1.37 -43.18 -6.76
N PHE A 174 2.28 -42.25 -7.08
CA PHE A 174 1.95 -40.98 -7.74
C PHE A 174 2.10 -41.01 -9.25
N TYR A 175 2.95 -41.90 -9.76
CA TYR A 175 3.06 -42.16 -11.19
C TYR A 175 2.07 -43.27 -11.52
N GLU A 176 1.03 -42.96 -12.29
CA GLU A 176 0.32 -44.03 -12.98
C GLU A 176 1.37 -44.76 -13.82
N VAL A 177 1.61 -46.03 -13.51
CA VAL A 177 2.25 -46.93 -14.44
C VAL A 177 1.35 -46.90 -15.67
N GLU A 178 1.77 -46.21 -16.74
CA GLU A 178 1.17 -46.40 -18.05
C GLU A 178 1.20 -47.92 -18.25
N ALA A 179 0.03 -48.55 -18.13
CA ALA A 179 -0.10 -49.97 -18.36
C ALA A 179 0.49 -50.18 -19.74
N ALA A 180 1.67 -50.82 -19.78
CA ALA A 180 2.34 -51.10 -21.03
C ALA A 180 1.31 -51.83 -21.89
N ASP A 181 0.84 -51.18 -22.96
CA ASP A 181 0.10 -51.80 -24.04
C ASP A 181 1.07 -52.78 -24.72
N SER A 182 1.41 -53.86 -24.02
CA SER A 182 2.08 -55.03 -24.54
C SER A 182 1.03 -55.91 -25.19
N ALA A 183 0.42 -55.42 -26.26
CA ALA A 183 -0.18 -56.29 -27.25
C ALA A 183 0.86 -56.43 -28.37
N GLU A 184 1.67 -57.49 -28.29
CA GLU A 184 2.41 -58.01 -29.42
C GLU A 184 1.44 -58.19 -30.60
N TYR A 185 1.53 -57.32 -31.60
CA TYR A 185 0.94 -57.61 -32.90
C TYR A 185 1.88 -58.59 -33.61
N GLU A 186 1.68 -59.89 -33.39
CA GLU A 186 2.19 -60.90 -34.33
C GLU A 186 1.48 -60.69 -35.67
N VAL A 187 2.18 -60.04 -36.61
CA VAL A 187 1.74 -59.98 -38.01
C VAL A 187 2.06 -61.34 -38.62
N GLU A 188 1.07 -62.24 -38.58
CA GLU A 188 1.08 -63.48 -39.36
C GLU A 188 1.24 -63.12 -40.84
N ALA A 189 2.44 -63.35 -41.37
CA ALA A 189 2.74 -63.24 -42.78
C ALA A 189 2.17 -64.48 -43.50
N ASP A 190 0.98 -64.34 -44.07
CA ASP A 190 0.39 -65.36 -44.96
C ASP A 190 1.19 -65.41 -46.27
N TYR A 191 2.17 -66.33 -46.30
CA TYR A 191 2.89 -66.72 -47.50
C TYR A 191 2.12 -67.82 -48.23
N GLY A 192 1.32 -67.40 -49.23
CA GLY A 192 1.12 -68.06 -50.53
C GLY A 192 0.43 -69.42 -50.60
N GLU A 193 -0.49 -69.57 -51.55
CA GLU A 193 -0.28 -70.47 -52.70
C GLU A 193 -1.28 -70.21 -53.83
N GLU A 194 -0.76 -70.35 -55.05
CA GLU A 194 -1.45 -70.27 -56.33
C GLU A 194 -2.54 -71.36 -56.48
N LEU A 195 -3.61 -71.05 -57.23
CA LEU A 195 -4.11 -71.82 -58.39
C LEU A 195 -5.29 -71.10 -59.08
#